data_AF-K1UJR1-F1
#
_entry.id   AF-K1UJR1-F1
#
_cell.length_a   1.000
_cell.length_b   1.000
_cell.length_c   1.000
_cell.angle_alpha   90.00
_cell.angle_beta   90.00
_cell.angle_gamma   90.00
#
_symmetry.space_group_name_H-M   'P 1'
#
loop_
_entity.id
_entity.type
_entity.pdbx_description
1 polymer ?
#
loop_
_entity_poly.entity_id
_entity_poly.type
_entity_poly.pdbx_seq_one_letter_code
_entity_poly.pdbx_strand_id
1 'polypeptide(L)' 'MNFSNGTVGLNYHRWSICEPARQCGKRLGIPVYKALREPIIRRFGEEFYKALETAEQLLKNQ' A
#
# COMPACT_ATOMS: atom_id res chain seq x y z
N MET A 1 -9.08 -12.11 4.06
CA MET A 1 -8.51 -12.90 5.18
C MET A 1 -8.75 -12.09 6.44
N ASN A 2 -9.63 -12.55 7.32
CA ASN A 2 -9.89 -11.92 8.61
C ASN A 2 -9.24 -12.79 9.68
N PHE A 3 -8.51 -12.17 10.60
CA PHE A 3 -7.86 -12.86 11.72
C PHE A 3 -8.77 -12.89 12.94
N SER A 4 -8.53 -13.83 13.86
CA SER A 4 -9.34 -14.02 15.08
C SER A 4 -9.36 -12.81 16.01
N ASN A 5 -8.36 -11.93 15.90
CA ASN A 5 -8.26 -10.68 16.66
C ASN A 5 -8.99 -9.50 16.00
N GLY A 6 -9.82 -9.74 14.99
CA GLY A 6 -10.58 -8.70 14.29
C GLY A 6 -9.79 -7.91 13.25
N THR A 7 -8.51 -8.22 13.00
CA THR A 7 -7.72 -7.54 11.97
C THR A 7 -7.93 -8.16 10.58
N VAL A 8 -7.67 -7.36 9.54
CA VAL A 8 -7.78 -7.78 8.14
C VAL A 8 -6.38 -7.89 7.54
N GLY A 9 -6.07 -9.05 6.94
CA GLY A 9 -4.81 -9.25 6.23
C GLY A 9 -4.84 -8.61 4.84
N LEU A 10 -3.89 -7.71 4.60
CA LEU A 10 -3.58 -7.16 3.27
C LEU A 10 -2.36 -7.89 2.71
N ASN A 11 -2.59 -8.78 1.74
CA ASN A 11 -1.53 -9.59 1.13
C ASN A 11 -1.02 -8.91 -0.15
N TYR A 12 0.29 -8.66 -0.21
CA TYR A 12 0.97 -8.20 -1.42
C TYR A 12 1.85 -9.32 -1.95
N HIS A 13 1.53 -9.79 -3.15
CA HIS A 13 2.29 -10.85 -3.80
C HIS A 13 3.41 -10.28 -4.68
N ARG A 14 4.60 -10.89 -4.64
CA ARG A 14 5.75 -10.50 -5.46
C ARG A 14 5.96 -11.49 -6.60
N TRP A 15 5.27 -11.29 -7.72
CA TRP A 15 5.51 -12.08 -8.94
C TRP A 15 6.72 -11.58 -9.70
N SER A 16 7.44 -12.50 -10.33
CA SER A 16 8.58 -12.20 -11.21
C SER A 16 8.18 -11.22 -12.32
N ILE A 17 6.98 -11.35 -12.89
CA ILE A 17 6.47 -10.45 -13.92
C ILE A 17 6.28 -9.00 -13.42
N CYS A 18 6.11 -8.80 -12.12
CA CYS A 18 5.95 -7.48 -11.52
C CYS A 18 7.28 -6.85 -11.10
N GLU A 19 8.40 -7.56 -11.23
CA GLU A 19 9.71 -7.08 -10.80
C GLU A 19 10.14 -5.79 -11.52
N PRO A 20 9.96 -5.62 -12.84
CA PRO A 20 10.27 -4.35 -13.51
C PRO A 20 9.49 -3.16 -12.92
N ALA A 21 8.20 -3.36 -12.59
CA ALA A 21 7.37 -2.31 -11.98
C ALA A 21 7.85 -1.94 -10.57
N ARG A 22 8.27 -2.93 -9.78
CA ARG A 22 8.85 -2.70 -8.45
C ARG A 22 10.17 -1.92 -8.52
N GLN A 23 11.05 -2.28 -9.46
CA GLN A 23 12.32 -1.58 -9.68
C GLN A 23 12.08 -0.14 -10.12
N CYS A 24 11.13 0.07 -11.05
CA CYS A 24 10.73 1.40 -11.48
C CYS A 24 10.21 2.24 -10.30
N GLY A 25 9.28 1.70 -9.50
CA GLY A 25 8.74 2.37 -8.33
C GLY A 25 9.83 2.72 -7.31
N LYS A 26 10.75 1.79 -7.03
CA LYS A 26 11.90 2.06 -6.14
C LYS A 26 12.78 3.20 -6.67
N ARG A 27 13.09 3.21 -7.96
CA ARG A 27 13.91 4.27 -8.60
C ARG A 27 13.22 5.64 -8.54
N LEU A 28 11.90 5.68 -8.70
CA LEU A 28 11.11 6.91 -8.66
C LEU A 28 10.69 7.32 -7.24
N GLY A 29 11.02 6.51 -6.22
CA GLY A 29 10.59 6.76 -4.84
C GLY A 29 9.08 6.62 -4.63
N ILE A 30 8.39 5.82 -5.47
CA ILE A 30 6.95 5.59 -5.38
C ILE A 30 6.69 4.42 -4.42
N PRO A 31 6.02 4.64 -3.28
CA PRO A 31 5.61 3.57 -2.38
C PRO A 31 4.54 2.66 -3.00
N VAL A 32 4.55 1.39 -2.62
CA VAL A 32 3.62 0.37 -3.15
C VAL A 32 2.15 0.76 -2.94
N TYR A 33 1.80 1.35 -1.79
CA TYR A 33 0.40 1.72 -1.51
C TYR A 33 -0.14 2.80 -2.45
N LYS A 34 0.73 3.68 -3.00
CA LYS A 34 0.33 4.70 -3.99
C LYS A 34 0.04 4.08 -5.35
N ALA A 35 0.83 3.08 -5.76
CA ALA A 35 0.56 2.30 -6.96
C ALA A 35 -0.68 1.38 -6.83
N LEU A 36 -1.18 1.20 -5.61
CA LEU A 36 -2.37 0.40 -5.28
C LEU A 36 -3.53 1.28 -4.78
N ARG A 37 -3.58 2.56 -5.15
CA ARG A 37 -4.60 3.51 -4.70
C ARG A 37 -6.02 2.99 -4.93
N GLU A 38 -6.38 2.68 -6.17
CA GLU A 38 -7.71 2.22 -6.55
C GLU A 38 -8.11 0.91 -5.83
N PRO A 39 -7.29 -0.17 -5.82
CA PRO A 39 -7.69 -1.40 -5.13
C PRO A 39 -7.78 -1.25 -3.61
N ILE A 40 -6.97 -0.38 -2.98
CA ILE A 40 -7.05 -0.10 -1.54
C ILE A 40 -8.34 0.66 -1.24
N ILE A 41 -8.63 1.75 -1.96
CA ILE A 41 -9.86 2.54 -1.79
C ILE A 41 -11.10 1.65 -1.99
N ARG A 42 -11.10 0.82 -3.04
CA ARG A 42 -12.22 -0.10 -3.31
C ARG A 42 -12.48 -1.07 -2.16
N ARG A 43 -11.43 -1.48 -1.41
CA ARG A 43 -11.55 -2.46 -0.33
C ARG A 43 -11.78 -1.84 1.05
N PHE A 44 -11.21 -0.66 1.32
CA PHE A 44 -11.14 -0.08 2.67
C PHE A 44 -11.74 1.34 2.76
N GLY A 45 -12.07 1.96 1.63
CA GLY A 45 -12.64 3.31 1.57
C GLY A 45 -11.58 4.42 1.46
N GLU A 46 -12.03 5.61 1.09
CA GLU A 46 -11.18 6.79 0.88
C GLU A 46 -10.49 7.23 2.18
N GLU A 47 -11.22 7.18 3.31
CA GLU A 47 -10.69 7.60 4.62
C GLU A 47 -9.51 6.73 5.08
N PHE A 48 -9.57 5.42 4.81
CA PHE A 48 -8.43 4.55 5.08
C PHE A 48 -7.21 4.90 4.22
N TYR A 49 -7.41 5.21 2.94
CA TYR A 49 -6.32 5.60 2.06
C TYR A 49 -5.66 6.92 2.51
N LYS A 50 -6.46 7.93 2.92
CA LYS A 50 -5.95 9.17 3.51
C LYS A 50 -5.14 8.94 4.79
N ALA A 51 -5.56 7.99 5.62
CA ALA A 51 -4.81 7.61 6.82
C ALA A 51 -3.43 7.03 6.47
N LEU A 52 -3.31 6.25 5.39
CA LEU A 52 -2.01 5.78 4.89
C LEU A 52 -1.11 6.94 4.43
N GLU A 53 -1.67 7.93 3.73
CA GLU A 53 -0.93 9.12 3.31
C GLU A 53 -0.46 9.95 4.51
N THR A 54 -1.31 10.09 5.52
CA THR A 54 -0.95 10.77 6.77
C THR A 54 0.17 10.02 7.50
N ALA A 55 0.09 8.69 7.57
CA ALA A 55 1.15 7.86 8.16
C ALA A 55 2.48 7.99 7.40
N GLU A 56 2.45 8.05 6.06
CA GLU A 56 3.65 8.31 5.25
C GLU A 56 4.29 9.66 5.61
N GLN A 57 3.48 10.72 5.73
CA GLN A 57 3.96 12.06 6.10
C GLN A 57 4.61 12.07 7.49
N LEU A 58 3.99 11.41 8.47
CA LEU A 58 4.54 11.30 9.82
C LEU A 58 5.89 10.58 9.82
N LEU A 59 6.03 9.48 9.07
CA LEU A 59 7.29 8.74 8.96
C LEU A 59 8.40 9.53 8.25
N LYS A 60 8.05 10.45 7.35
CA LYS A 60 9.02 11.33 6.67
C LYS A 60 9.49 12.51 7.52
N ASN A 61 8.70 12.89 8.53
CA ASN A 61 8.97 14.01 9.42
C ASN A 61 9.70 13.59 10.72
N GLN A 62 10.04 12.30 10.85
CA GLN A 62 10.90 11.74 11.90
C GLN A 62 12.33 11.61 11.37
#